data_AF-A0A933F734-F1
#
_entry.id   AF-A0A933F734-F1
#
_cell.length_a   1.000
_cell.length_b   1.000
_cell.length_c   1.000
_cell.angle_alpha   90.00
_cell.angle_beta   90.00
_cell.angle_gamma   90.00
#
_symmetry.space_group_name_H-M   'P 1'
#
loop_
_entity.id
_entity.type
_entity.pdbx_description
1 polymer ?
#
loop_
_entity_poly.entity_id
_entity_poly.type
_entity_poly.pdbx_seq_one_letter_code
_entity_poly.pdbx_strand_id
1 'polypeptide(L)'
;MDDWDYCVRVLPKVSRTFALNISVLKGELHRGILTAYLFCRIIDTVEDAARLDPRTKIKLLTEFSRLIRDAGYRARELTRWIQDSAVVDGSVNDLDLLANTARAFRIFDALPRSHQDQIVP
;
A
#
# COMPACT_ATOMS: atom_id res chain seq x y z
N MET A 1 -18.09 3.70 -3.04
CA MET A 1 -16.86 4.48 -2.79
C MET A 1 -15.86 4.07 -3.84
N ASP A 2 -15.32 5.01 -4.59
CA ASP A 2 -14.24 4.73 -5.54
C ASP A 2 -12.91 4.46 -4.80
N ASP A 3 -11.90 4.03 -5.54
CA ASP A 3 -10.60 3.67 -4.96
C ASP A 3 -9.82 4.87 -4.42
N TRP A 4 -9.99 6.04 -5.03
CA TRP A 4 -9.28 7.26 -4.61
C TRP A 4 -9.87 7.80 -3.30
N ASP A 5 -11.19 7.87 -3.21
CA ASP A 5 -11.93 8.21 -2.00
C ASP A 5 -11.55 7.30 -0.84
N TYR A 6 -11.38 6.01 -1.10
CA TYR A 6 -10.89 5.07 -0.09
C TYR A 6 -9.47 5.46 0.38
N CYS A 7 -8.53 5.61 -0.55
CA CYS A 7 -7.14 5.97 -0.26
C CYS A 7 -7.02 7.28 0.54
N VAL A 8 -7.80 8.30 0.20
CA VAL A 8 -7.85 9.57 0.93
C VAL A 8 -8.43 9.40 2.34
N ARG A 9 -9.50 8.60 2.49
CA ARG A 9 -10.17 8.41 3.79
C ARG A 9 -9.43 7.49 4.75
N VAL A 10 -8.65 6.54 4.25
CA VAL A 10 -7.87 5.62 5.10
C VAL A 10 -6.59 6.29 5.63
N LEU A 11 -5.98 7.20 4.86
CA LEU A 11 -4.76 7.91 5.26
C LEU A 11 -4.79 8.50 6.69
N PRO A 12 -5.78 9.34 7.09
CA PRO A 12 -5.81 9.91 8.44
C PRO A 12 -6.04 8.86 9.54
N LYS A 13 -6.56 7.67 9.19
CA LYS A 13 -6.79 6.58 10.15
C LYS A 13 -5.51 5.80 10.45
N VAL A 14 -4.63 5.67 9.47
CA VAL A 14 -3.34 4.97 9.59
C VAL A 14 -2.18 5.92 9.90
N SER A 15 -2.33 7.23 9.65
CA SER A 15 -1.32 8.24 9.97
C SER A 15 -1.85 9.66 10.05
N ARG A 16 -2.18 10.11 11.26
CA ARG A 16 -2.73 11.46 11.51
C ARG A 16 -1.77 12.58 11.10
N THR A 17 -0.49 12.46 11.44
CA THR A 17 0.50 13.53 11.20
C THR A 17 0.85 13.65 9.72
N PHE A 18 1.08 12.53 9.02
CA PHE A 18 1.36 12.58 7.59
C PHE A 18 0.13 13.01 6.79
N ALA A 19 -1.10 12.64 7.21
CA ALA A 19 -2.32 13.10 6.55
C ALA A 19 -2.41 14.63 6.47
N LEU A 20 -2.02 15.36 7.53
CA LEU A 20 -2.00 16.82 7.51
C LEU A 20 -1.05 17.37 6.44
N ASN A 21 0.18 16.86 6.39
CA ASN A 21 1.18 17.32 5.42
C ASN A 21 0.85 16.90 3.99
N ILE A 22 0.28 15.72 3.78
CA ILE A 22 -0.10 15.23 2.45
C ILE A 22 -1.33 16.01 1.94
N SER A 23 -2.24 16.42 2.82
CA SER A 23 -3.47 17.14 2.45
C SER A 23 -3.24 18.52 1.82
N VAL A 24 -2.08 19.14 2.02
CA VAL A 24 -1.75 20.44 1.40
C VAL A 24 -1.26 20.30 -0.05
N LEU A 25 -0.87 19.09 -0.47
CA LEU A 25 -0.46 18.82 -1.84
C LEU A 25 -1.65 18.87 -2.79
N LYS A 26 -1.39 19.10 -4.07
CA LYS A 26 -2.43 19.19 -5.11
C LYS A 26 -2.11 18.33 -6.33
N GLY A 27 -3.16 18.00 -7.07
CA GLY A 27 -3.07 17.27 -8.34
C GLY A 27 -2.32 15.94 -8.22
N GLU A 28 -1.52 15.64 -9.25
CA GLU A 28 -0.82 14.37 -9.34
C GLU A 28 0.30 14.19 -8.29
N LEU A 29 0.86 15.28 -7.76
CA LEU A 29 1.82 15.20 -6.65
C LEU A 29 1.15 14.70 -5.37
N HIS A 30 -0.08 15.17 -5.08
CA HIS A 30 -0.86 14.64 -3.96
C HIS A 30 -1.14 13.15 -4.13
N ARG A 31 -1.61 12.74 -5.31
CA ARG A 31 -1.93 11.34 -5.60
C ARG A 31 -0.70 10.45 -5.51
N GLY A 32 0.43 10.89 -6.06
CA GLY A 32 1.70 10.16 -6.01
C GLY A 32 2.20 9.97 -4.58
N ILE A 33 2.34 11.06 -3.81
CA ILE A 33 2.85 11.01 -2.44
C ILE A 33 1.92 10.22 -1.50
N LEU A 34 0.61 10.39 -1.64
CA LEU A 34 -0.36 9.61 -0.86
C LEU A 34 -0.22 8.11 -1.16
N THR A 35 -0.14 7.74 -2.44
CA THR A 35 -0.03 6.34 -2.85
C THR A 35 1.28 5.72 -2.37
N ALA A 36 2.40 6.43 -2.52
CA ALA A 36 3.70 6.02 -2.01
C ALA A 36 3.66 5.78 -0.49
N TYR A 37 3.04 6.71 0.26
CA TYR A 37 2.89 6.59 1.70
C TYR A 37 2.06 5.38 2.10
N LEU A 38 0.95 5.11 1.40
CA LEU A 38 0.13 3.92 1.68
C LEU A 38 0.91 2.62 1.42
N PHE A 39 1.73 2.54 0.38
CA PHE A 39 2.60 1.37 0.16
C PHE A 39 3.60 1.19 1.29
N CYS A 40 4.24 2.27 1.76
CA CYS A 40 5.10 2.21 2.94
C CYS A 40 4.32 1.69 4.16
N ARG A 41 3.13 2.21 4.42
CA ARG A 41 2.32 1.78 5.58
C ARG A 41 1.85 0.32 5.48
N ILE A 42 1.56 -0.16 4.26
CA ILE A 42 1.20 -1.56 4.01
C ILE A 42 2.35 -2.50 4.41
N ILE A 43 3.58 -2.22 3.95
CA ILE A 43 4.73 -3.07 4.29
C ILE A 43 5.16 -2.92 5.75
N ASP A 44 5.05 -1.72 6.31
CA ASP A 44 5.29 -1.42 7.74
C ASP A 44 4.37 -2.27 8.63
N THR A 45 3.10 -2.44 8.23
CA THR A 45 2.16 -3.32 8.94
C THR A 45 2.61 -4.79 8.93
N VAL A 46 3.15 -5.27 7.81
CA VAL A 46 3.68 -6.64 7.69
C VAL A 46 4.98 -6.79 8.50
N GLU A 47 5.85 -5.77 8.46
CA GLU A 47 7.11 -5.72 9.18
C GLU A 47 6.91 -5.71 10.70
N ASP A 48 5.98 -4.90 11.20
CA ASP A 48 5.68 -4.72 12.62
C ASP A 48 4.82 -5.83 13.22
N ALA A 49 4.27 -6.73 12.40
CA ALA A 49 3.44 -7.84 12.84
C ALA A 49 4.17 -8.69 13.91
N ALA A 50 3.62 -8.73 15.13
CA ALA A 50 4.30 -9.31 16.29
C ALA A 50 4.20 -10.83 16.33
N ARG A 51 3.15 -11.40 15.72
CA ARG A 51 2.87 -12.85 15.76
C ARG A 51 3.23 -13.56 14.46
N LEU A 52 3.55 -12.81 13.42
CA LEU A 52 3.88 -13.36 12.11
C LEU A 52 5.24 -14.07 12.15
N ASP A 53 5.28 -15.29 11.61
CA ASP A 53 6.54 -16.02 11.56
C ASP A 53 7.56 -15.32 10.63
N PRO A 54 8.87 -15.34 10.95
CA PRO A 54 9.88 -14.62 10.18
C PRO A 54 9.96 -15.04 8.70
N ARG A 55 9.68 -16.30 8.37
CA ARG A 55 9.78 -16.79 6.98
C ARG A 55 8.64 -16.24 6.14
N THR A 56 7.41 -16.25 6.67
CA THR A 56 6.24 -15.64 6.02
C THR A 56 6.41 -14.13 5.90
N LYS A 57 6.94 -13.46 6.93
CA LYS A 57 7.25 -12.03 6.88
C LYS A 57 8.20 -11.69 5.72
N ILE A 58 9.34 -12.39 5.64
CA ILE A 58 10.33 -12.20 4.56
C ILE A 58 9.70 -12.49 3.19
N LYS A 59 8.91 -13.56 3.08
CA LYS A 59 8.18 -13.89 1.84
C LYS A 59 7.26 -12.73 1.44
N LEU A 60 6.36 -12.29 2.31
CA LEU A 60 5.40 -11.22 2.00
C LEU A 60 6.09 -9.93 1.58
N LEU A 61 7.15 -9.51 2.28
CA LEU A 61 7.91 -8.29 1.96
C LEU A 61 8.65 -8.40 0.62
N THR A 62 9.29 -9.55 0.36
CA THR A 62 9.99 -9.80 -0.92
C THR A 62 9.01 -9.83 -2.09
N GLU A 63 7.86 -10.47 -1.89
CA GLU A 63 6.80 -10.55 -2.88
C GLU A 63 6.18 -9.18 -3.16
N PHE A 64 5.97 -8.35 -2.13
CA PHE A 64 5.47 -6.99 -2.33
C PHE A 64 6.42 -6.12 -3.15
N SER A 65 7.74 -6.24 -2.95
CA SER A 65 8.75 -5.57 -3.79
C SER A 65 8.61 -5.96 -5.27
N ARG A 66 8.35 -7.23 -5.56
CA ARG A 66 8.07 -7.71 -6.93
C ARG A 66 6.76 -7.16 -7.48
N LEU A 67 5.70 -7.14 -6.66
CA LEU A 67 4.41 -6.57 -7.03
C LEU A 67 4.53 -5.10 -7.45
N ILE A 68 5.38 -4.31 -6.80
CA ILE A 68 5.61 -2.90 -7.19
C ILE A 68 6.33 -2.81 -8.54
N ARG A 69 7.40 -3.59 -8.73
CA ARG A 69 8.31 -3.49 -9.89
C ARG A 69 7.75 -4.08 -11.18
N ASP A 70 6.93 -5.14 -11.11
CA ASP A 70 6.46 -5.88 -12.27
C ASP A 70 4.93 -5.89 -12.33
N ALA A 71 4.37 -5.13 -13.27
CA ALA A 71 2.93 -5.05 -13.49
C ALA A 71 2.32 -6.39 -13.96
N GLY A 72 3.06 -7.18 -14.73
CA GLY A 72 2.62 -8.51 -15.19
C GLY A 72 2.59 -9.52 -14.04
N TYR A 73 3.58 -9.46 -13.15
CA TYR A 73 3.58 -10.22 -11.89
C TYR A 73 2.41 -9.80 -10.99
N ARG A 74 2.24 -8.49 -10.80
CA ARG A 74 1.16 -7.90 -10.01
C ARG A 74 -0.22 -8.35 -10.47
N ALA A 75 -0.47 -8.36 -11.77
CA ALA A 75 -1.75 -8.78 -12.33
C ALA A 75 -2.12 -10.23 -11.98
N ARG A 76 -1.13 -11.11 -11.73
CA ARG A 76 -1.34 -12.53 -11.41
C ARG A 76 -1.36 -12.81 -9.91
N GLU A 77 -0.45 -12.18 -9.15
CA GLU A 77 -0.16 -12.59 -7.78
C GLU A 77 -0.75 -11.65 -6.72
N LEU A 78 -1.23 -10.45 -7.05
CA LEU A 78 -1.71 -9.49 -6.07
C LEU A 78 -2.85 -10.04 -5.19
N THR A 79 -3.84 -10.68 -5.79
CA THR A 79 -4.96 -11.29 -5.05
C THR A 79 -4.47 -12.35 -4.07
N ARG A 80 -3.51 -13.18 -4.49
CA ARG A 80 -2.91 -14.21 -3.65
C ARG A 80 -2.11 -13.59 -2.52
N TRP A 81 -1.33 -12.55 -2.79
CA TRP A 81 -0.58 -11.83 -1.76
C TRP A 81 -1.49 -11.24 -0.69
N ILE A 82 -2.64 -10.67 -1.07
CA ILE A 82 -3.66 -10.16 -0.12
C ILE A 82 -4.25 -11.30 0.73
N GLN A 83 -4.48 -12.48 0.14
CA GLN A 83 -4.94 -13.65 0.88
C GLN A 83 -3.88 -14.16 1.86
N ASP A 84 -2.62 -14.27 1.39
CA ASP A 84 -1.49 -14.72 2.20
C ASP A 84 -1.21 -13.72 3.35
N SER A 85 -1.51 -12.43 3.19
CA SER A 85 -1.31 -11.41 4.23
C SER A 85 -2.43 -11.36 5.28
N ALA A 86 -3.53 -12.10 5.11
CA ALA A 86 -4.64 -12.12 6.06
C ALA A 86 -4.29 -12.68 7.46
N VAL A 87 -3.13 -13.35 7.59
CA VAL A 87 -2.60 -13.86 8.86
C VAL A 87 -1.85 -12.79 9.68
N VAL A 88 -1.61 -11.61 9.10
CA VAL A 88 -0.92 -10.49 9.75
C VAL A 88 -1.76 -9.92 10.88
N ASP A 89 -1.13 -9.69 12.03
CA ASP A 89 -1.74 -8.97 13.16
C ASP A 89 -1.41 -7.48 13.12
N GLY A 90 -2.35 -6.63 13.57
CA GLY A 90 -2.20 -5.18 13.51
C GLY A 90 -3.46 -4.45 14.01
N SER A 91 -3.47 -3.12 13.88
CA SER A 91 -4.67 -2.34 14.19
C SER A 91 -5.76 -2.55 13.14
N VAL A 92 -7.03 -2.34 13.51
CA VAL A 92 -8.17 -2.52 12.59
C VAL A 92 -8.01 -1.68 11.30
N ASN A 93 -7.46 -0.47 11.41
CA ASN A 93 -7.26 0.39 10.24
C ASN A 93 -6.10 -0.05 9.36
N ASP A 94 -5.02 -0.58 9.96
CA ASP A 94 -3.88 -1.11 9.21
C ASP A 94 -4.26 -2.39 8.47
N LEU A 95 -5.03 -3.27 9.12
CA LEU A 95 -5.55 -4.49 8.50
C LEU A 95 -6.58 -4.18 7.40
N ASP A 96 -7.43 -3.16 7.57
CA ASP A 96 -8.31 -2.67 6.52
C ASP A 96 -7.51 -2.19 5.30
N LEU A 97 -6.43 -1.42 5.52
CA LEU A 97 -5.54 -0.99 4.45
C LEU A 97 -4.87 -2.19 3.75
N LEU A 98 -4.38 -3.16 4.51
CA LEU A 98 -3.74 -4.37 4.00
C LEU A 98 -4.69 -5.17 3.10
N ALA A 99 -5.94 -5.37 3.55
CA ALA A 99 -6.98 -6.06 2.78
C ALA A 99 -7.39 -5.29 1.50
N ASN A 100 -7.26 -3.97 1.51
CA ASN A 100 -7.60 -3.10 0.37
C ASN A 100 -6.38 -2.66 -0.44
N THR A 101 -5.25 -3.34 -0.32
CA THR A 101 -4.00 -3.06 -1.08
C THR A 101 -4.25 -2.92 -2.60
N ALA A 102 -5.18 -3.69 -3.16
CA ALA A 102 -5.54 -3.60 -4.57
C ALA A 102 -6.10 -2.23 -4.99
N ARG A 103 -6.75 -1.49 -4.08
CA ARG A 103 -7.23 -0.13 -4.34
C ARG A 103 -6.06 0.83 -4.54
N ALA A 104 -5.05 0.74 -3.68
CA ALA A 104 -3.83 1.56 -3.78
C ALA A 104 -3.07 1.28 -5.08
N PHE A 105 -2.95 0.00 -5.49
CA PHE A 105 -2.34 -0.34 -6.78
C PHE A 105 -3.13 0.20 -7.99
N ARG A 106 -4.46 0.23 -7.94
CA ARG A 106 -5.26 0.85 -9.02
C ARG A 106 -5.03 2.36 -9.12
N ILE A 107 -4.78 3.05 -7.99
CA ILE A 107 -4.37 4.46 -8.02
C ILE A 107 -2.97 4.60 -8.58
N PHE A 108 -2.02 3.76 -8.15
CA PHE A 108 -0.66 3.73 -8.68
C PHE A 108 -0.63 3.55 -10.20
N ASP A 109 -1.38 2.58 -10.73
CA ASP A 109 -1.46 2.29 -12.17
C ASP A 109 -2.03 3.46 -12.98
N ALA A 110 -2.86 4.30 -12.36
CA ALA A 110 -3.46 5.48 -12.98
C ALA A 110 -2.57 6.73 -12.93
N LEU A 111 -1.45 6.72 -12.19
CA LEU A 111 -0.51 7.84 -12.14
C LEU A 111 0.26 7.97 -13.45
N PRO A 112 0.74 9.19 -13.81
CA PRO A 112 1.74 9.35 -14.86
C PRO A 112 2.98 8.50 -14.58
N ARG A 113 3.60 7.94 -15.64
CA ARG A 113 4.82 7.11 -15.51
C ARG A 113 5.93 7.81 -14.70
N SER A 114 6.11 9.11 -14.90
CA SER A 114 7.09 9.91 -14.16
C SER A 114 6.87 9.90 -12.64
N HIS A 115 5.65 9.68 -12.16
CA HIS A 115 5.38 9.49 -10.72
C HIS A 115 5.49 8.03 -10.31
N GLN A 116 5.08 7.08 -11.15
CA GLN A 116 5.26 5.65 -10.87
C GLN A 116 6.75 5.33 -10.66
N ASP A 117 7.62 5.85 -11.54
CA ASP A 117 9.07 5.62 -11.49
C ASP A 117 9.74 6.19 -10.22
N GLN A 118 9.10 7.14 -9.52
CA GLN A 118 9.61 7.66 -8.24
C GLN A 118 9.18 6.81 -7.04
N ILE A 119 8.17 5.96 -7.21
CA ILE A 119 7.63 5.08 -6.16
C ILE A 119 8.25 3.68 -6.27
N VAL A 120 8.55 3.23 -7.50
CA VAL A 120 9.22 1.96 -7.73
C VAL A 120 10.68 2.07 -7.24
N PRO A 121 11.12 1.20 -6.32
CA PRO A 121 12.48 1.22 -5.79
C PRO A 121 13.50 0.56 -6.74
#